data_AF-A0A3D8S470-F1
#
_entry.id   AF-A0A3D8S470-F1
#
_cell.length_a   1.000
_cell.length_b   1.000
_cell.length_c   1.000
_cell.angle_alpha   90.00
_cell.angle_beta   90.00
_cell.angle_gamma   90.00
#
_symmetry.space_group_name_H-M   'P 1'
#
loop_
_entity.id
_entity.type
_entity.pdbx_description
1 polymer ?
#
loop_
_entity_poly.entity_id
_entity_poly.type
_entity_poly.pdbx_seq_one_letter_code
_entity_poly.pdbx_strand_id
1 'polypeptide(L)'
;MGSITQGRLYFLDVNLSAFPNQNGRILSCNPDGSDLTELVTGMKYMPDGIAADAENGHLYWTNMGASMSNPDDGSIQRCDIATGQNITTIVPTGILHTPKQLTLARPDNGPPSLYWCDREGMRVMRCGLDGSNVEVLVQTGAGAKDRADKRNWCVGIAVDTQAGLVYWSQKGPSKGNQGRILRAPTCLPKGQKPDSRTNIEVLLDGLPEPIDLHLDAAGKNLYWTDRGDPPRGNTVNTLALDHGTANAKASSKERILTRKLHEGIGLAIDEANEMMYFTDLAGGVYSARLDGTGKKTLHEDVGDCTGIAFVPARRQRTPLLLAGFVGMSALFIGLKWQAVLQRSEAAKKAGTKDINYSVAPNRSENNPQALNQLSHELGLPTNLSFHDVYSLTEPSLLSLIPRPVHALCVIIPLTPAWHASRVEEDTPLDTYQGKGEQEPVLWFKQTIGHACGSIAMIHCCLNGAVRSQLTPGSELERIATVAEPLKMKDRAHVLWSSTALEEAHRAAAALGDTVAPDNQSADKLGQHFVAFVKGKDGHLWELEGSRKGPIDRGLLADDEDLLSPNALKLGLGRVIEMESRDGGDLRFSCTALAPSLD
;
A
#
# COMPACT_ATOMS: atom_id res chain seq x y z
N MET A 1 -15.63 -33.11 -14.68
CA MET A 1 -15.40 -31.65 -14.66
C MET A 1 -16.50 -31.02 -13.83
N GLY A 2 -16.20 -30.53 -12.62
CA GLY A 2 -17.18 -29.74 -11.85
C GLY A 2 -17.43 -28.41 -12.57
N SER A 3 -18.70 -28.03 -12.76
CA SER A 3 -19.03 -26.76 -13.40
C SER A 3 -18.75 -25.61 -12.45
N ILE A 4 -17.79 -24.75 -12.79
CA ILE A 4 -17.60 -23.45 -12.16
C ILE A 4 -18.79 -22.56 -12.59
N THR A 5 -19.82 -22.47 -11.76
CA THR A 5 -21.08 -21.73 -12.00
C THR A 5 -20.97 -20.23 -11.70
N GLN A 6 -19.92 -19.81 -11.00
CA GLN A 6 -19.55 -18.42 -10.68
C GLN A 6 -18.04 -18.25 -10.92
N GLY A 7 -17.56 -17.05 -11.28
CA GLY A 7 -16.12 -16.82 -11.45
C GLY A 7 -15.34 -17.15 -10.17
N ARG A 8 -14.02 -17.29 -10.24
CA ARG A 8 -13.19 -17.65 -9.09
C ARG A 8 -11.86 -16.90 -9.09
N LEU A 9 -11.45 -16.44 -7.92
CA LEU A 9 -10.14 -15.83 -7.69
C LEU A 9 -9.17 -16.88 -7.15
N TYR A 10 -7.92 -16.76 -7.54
CA TYR A 10 -6.80 -17.54 -7.03
C TYR A 10 -5.68 -16.58 -6.69
N PHE A 11 -5.16 -16.61 -5.47
CA PHE A 11 -4.10 -15.70 -5.06
C PHE A 11 -3.09 -16.41 -4.16
N LEU A 12 -1.89 -15.85 -4.12
CA LEU A 12 -0.76 -16.43 -3.45
C LEU A 12 -0.54 -15.75 -2.09
N ASP A 13 -0.25 -16.54 -1.08
CA ASP A 13 0.37 -16.09 0.17
C ASP A 13 1.81 -16.63 0.20
N VAL A 14 2.78 -15.72 0.27
CA VAL A 14 4.20 -16.08 0.31
C VAL A 14 4.68 -16.40 1.72
N ASN A 15 3.96 -15.96 2.75
CA ASN A 15 4.28 -16.16 4.16
C ASN A 15 5.72 -15.72 4.52
N LEU A 16 6.10 -14.54 4.04
CA LEU A 16 7.36 -13.87 4.37
C LEU A 16 7.49 -13.57 5.87
N SER A 17 6.38 -13.31 6.55
CA SER A 17 6.31 -13.04 7.99
C SER A 17 6.84 -14.21 8.84
N ALA A 18 6.86 -15.44 8.29
CA ALA A 18 7.41 -16.62 8.94
C ALA A 18 8.86 -16.98 8.53
N PHE A 19 9.57 -16.11 7.79
CA PHE A 19 10.94 -16.37 7.32
C PHE A 19 11.90 -16.74 8.47
N PRO A 20 12.79 -17.76 8.31
CA PRO A 20 13.04 -18.59 7.13
C PRO A 20 12.19 -19.89 7.09
N ASN A 21 11.13 -19.98 7.89
CA ASN A 21 10.23 -21.13 7.96
C ASN A 21 8.93 -20.85 7.20
N GLN A 22 9.04 -20.24 6.00
CA GLN A 22 7.87 -19.90 5.21
C GLN A 22 7.07 -21.15 4.85
N ASN A 23 5.76 -20.99 4.83
CA ASN A 23 4.82 -22.00 4.39
C ASN A 23 3.86 -21.35 3.41
N GLY A 24 4.29 -21.26 2.14
CA GLY A 24 3.52 -20.60 1.09
C GLY A 24 2.23 -21.34 0.76
N ARG A 25 1.21 -20.58 0.32
CA ARG A 25 -0.13 -21.10 0.00
C ARG A 25 -0.68 -20.55 -1.31
N ILE A 26 -1.51 -21.34 -1.98
CA ILE A 26 -2.43 -20.86 -3.02
C ILE A 26 -3.82 -20.89 -2.39
N LEU A 27 -4.45 -19.72 -2.30
CA LEU A 27 -5.81 -19.56 -1.80
C LEU A 27 -6.76 -19.29 -2.95
N SER A 28 -8.04 -19.55 -2.71
CA SER A 28 -9.08 -19.32 -3.69
C SER A 28 -10.38 -18.89 -3.02
N CYS A 29 -11.08 -17.93 -3.62
CA CYS A 29 -12.39 -17.47 -3.15
C CYS A 29 -13.27 -17.05 -4.33
N ASN A 30 -14.56 -16.85 -4.04
CA ASN A 30 -15.48 -16.21 -4.97
C ASN A 30 -15.14 -14.71 -5.14
N PRO A 31 -15.54 -14.07 -6.25
CA PRO A 31 -15.25 -12.66 -6.51
C PRO A 31 -15.87 -11.67 -5.50
N ASP A 32 -16.81 -12.12 -4.67
CA ASP A 32 -17.39 -11.36 -3.56
C ASP A 32 -16.69 -11.61 -2.22
N GLY A 33 -15.63 -12.43 -2.20
CA GLY A 33 -14.87 -12.82 -1.00
C GLY A 33 -15.46 -14.01 -0.24
N SER A 34 -16.60 -14.57 -0.66
CA SER A 34 -17.13 -15.79 -0.05
C SER A 34 -16.33 -17.04 -0.47
N ASP A 35 -16.54 -18.16 0.22
CA ASP A 35 -15.92 -19.46 -0.13
C ASP A 35 -14.38 -19.42 -0.19
N LEU A 36 -13.75 -18.75 0.78
CA LEU A 36 -12.29 -18.75 0.92
C LEU A 36 -11.79 -20.15 1.33
N THR A 37 -10.93 -20.72 0.50
CA THR A 37 -10.37 -22.05 0.66
C THR A 37 -8.87 -22.05 0.37
N GLU A 38 -8.12 -22.86 1.10
CA GLU A 38 -6.72 -23.16 0.77
C GLU A 38 -6.67 -24.29 -0.26
N LEU A 39 -6.11 -23.99 -1.44
CA LEU A 39 -6.02 -24.93 -2.56
C LEU A 39 -4.71 -25.73 -2.52
N VAL A 40 -3.61 -25.05 -2.22
CA VAL A 40 -2.28 -25.66 -2.05
C VAL A 40 -1.66 -25.07 -0.79
N THR A 41 -1.07 -25.94 0.04
CA THR A 41 -0.39 -25.58 1.29
C THR A 41 0.96 -26.27 1.37
N GLY A 42 1.82 -25.88 2.33
CA GLY A 42 3.10 -26.55 2.53
C GLY A 42 4.17 -26.15 1.51
N MET A 43 4.00 -25.04 0.77
CA MET A 43 4.97 -24.67 -0.26
C MET A 43 6.26 -24.17 0.40
N LYS A 44 7.35 -24.91 0.15
CA LYS A 44 8.67 -24.65 0.73
C LYS A 44 9.41 -23.49 0.08
N TYR A 45 9.07 -23.18 -1.17
CA TYR A 45 9.63 -22.03 -1.89
C TYR A 45 8.67 -20.86 -1.80
N MET A 46 9.18 -19.64 -1.99
CA MET A 46 8.39 -18.42 -1.90
C MET A 46 7.62 -18.16 -3.22
N PRO A 47 6.29 -18.40 -3.30
CA PRO A 47 5.52 -18.10 -4.50
C PRO A 47 5.38 -16.58 -4.73
N ASP A 48 5.26 -16.12 -5.99
CA ASP A 48 5.10 -14.69 -6.29
C ASP A 48 4.10 -14.38 -7.42
N GLY A 49 4.33 -14.88 -8.64
CA GLY A 49 3.44 -14.68 -9.79
C GLY A 49 2.52 -15.87 -10.02
N ILE A 50 1.28 -15.64 -10.49
CA ILE A 50 0.30 -16.70 -10.77
C ILE A 50 -0.46 -16.43 -12.07
N ALA A 51 -0.70 -17.47 -12.86
CA ALA A 51 -1.52 -17.41 -14.07
C ALA A 51 -2.43 -18.63 -14.19
N ALA A 52 -3.65 -18.44 -14.70
CA ALA A 52 -4.63 -19.51 -14.85
C ALA A 52 -4.82 -19.92 -16.32
N ASP A 53 -4.73 -21.22 -16.58
CA ASP A 53 -5.18 -21.86 -17.81
C ASP A 53 -6.48 -22.61 -17.54
N ALA A 54 -7.60 -21.90 -17.56
CA ALA A 54 -8.92 -22.49 -17.32
C ALA A 54 -9.39 -23.44 -18.46
N GLU A 55 -8.80 -23.32 -19.66
CA GLU A 55 -9.11 -24.20 -20.79
C GLU A 55 -8.55 -25.60 -20.56
N ASN A 56 -7.28 -25.68 -20.13
CA ASN A 56 -6.62 -26.96 -19.82
C ASN A 56 -6.74 -27.37 -18.35
N GLY A 57 -7.28 -26.51 -17.49
CA GLY A 57 -7.52 -26.82 -16.08
C GLY A 57 -6.29 -26.72 -15.20
N HIS A 58 -5.38 -25.78 -15.47
CA HIS A 58 -4.13 -25.64 -14.73
C HIS A 58 -3.95 -24.24 -14.11
N LEU A 59 -3.33 -24.18 -12.95
CA LEU A 59 -2.73 -22.96 -12.40
C LEU A 59 -1.22 -23.08 -12.50
N TYR A 60 -0.56 -22.01 -12.91
CA TYR A 60 0.88 -21.89 -12.97
C TYR A 60 1.34 -20.83 -11.97
N TRP A 61 2.45 -21.03 -11.29
CA TRP A 61 3.05 -20.01 -10.43
C TRP A 61 4.58 -20.03 -10.49
N THR A 62 5.16 -18.89 -10.17
CA THR A 62 6.61 -18.73 -10.01
C THR A 62 7.00 -18.90 -8.55
N ASN A 63 8.16 -19.50 -8.33
CA ASN A 63 8.80 -19.64 -7.03
C ASN A 63 10.11 -18.85 -7.05
N MET A 64 10.26 -17.87 -6.17
CA MET A 64 11.42 -16.98 -6.09
C MET A 64 12.73 -17.66 -5.67
N GLY A 65 12.64 -18.88 -5.12
CA GLY A 65 13.75 -19.54 -4.44
C GLY A 65 13.47 -19.82 -2.97
N ALA A 66 14.42 -20.50 -2.30
CA ALA A 66 14.37 -20.75 -0.86
C ALA A 66 15.03 -19.60 -0.06
N SER A 67 15.93 -18.85 -0.69
CA SER A 67 16.53 -17.64 -0.14
C SER A 67 16.66 -16.57 -1.21
N MET A 68 16.46 -15.30 -0.83
CA MET A 68 16.72 -14.16 -1.73
C MET A 68 18.19 -13.97 -2.10
N SER A 69 19.11 -14.72 -1.49
CA SER A 69 20.56 -14.61 -1.71
C SER A 69 21.15 -15.75 -2.55
N ASN A 70 20.39 -16.80 -2.86
CA ASN A 70 20.90 -17.93 -3.62
C ASN A 70 20.74 -17.67 -5.13
N PRO A 71 21.82 -17.66 -5.92
CA PRO A 71 21.67 -17.59 -7.36
C PRO A 71 21.02 -18.87 -7.87
N ASP A 72 20.06 -18.69 -8.79
CA ASP A 72 19.53 -19.74 -9.66
C ASP A 72 18.68 -20.85 -9.00
N ASP A 73 18.05 -20.61 -7.85
CA ASP A 73 17.11 -21.57 -7.21
C ASP A 73 15.62 -21.27 -7.46
N GLY A 74 15.32 -20.33 -8.36
CA GLY A 74 13.97 -20.05 -8.82
C GLY A 74 13.39 -21.17 -9.70
N SER A 75 12.07 -21.33 -9.68
CA SER A 75 11.38 -22.33 -10.51
C SER A 75 9.98 -21.87 -10.93
N ILE A 76 9.36 -22.61 -11.85
CA ILE A 76 7.95 -22.45 -12.22
C ILE A 76 7.27 -23.81 -12.05
N GLN A 77 6.13 -23.82 -11.39
CA GLN A 77 5.33 -25.01 -11.15
C GLN A 77 3.90 -24.80 -11.62
N ARG A 78 3.17 -25.90 -11.75
CA ARG A 78 1.74 -25.90 -12.00
C ARG A 78 1.02 -26.95 -11.18
N CYS A 79 -0.29 -26.80 -11.02
CA CYS A 79 -1.18 -27.80 -10.43
C CYS A 79 -2.52 -27.83 -11.18
N ASP A 80 -3.37 -28.80 -10.86
CA ASP A 80 -4.74 -28.85 -11.33
C ASP A 80 -5.59 -27.78 -10.64
N ILE A 81 -6.20 -26.88 -11.42
CA ILE A 81 -6.92 -25.70 -10.90
C ILE A 81 -8.12 -26.05 -10.01
N ALA A 82 -8.71 -27.22 -10.22
CA ALA A 82 -9.90 -27.66 -9.51
C ALA A 82 -9.59 -28.27 -8.13
N THR A 83 -8.36 -28.76 -7.93
CA THR A 83 -8.02 -29.58 -6.75
C THR A 83 -6.73 -29.17 -6.04
N GLY A 84 -5.87 -28.38 -6.70
CA GLY A 84 -4.52 -28.07 -6.21
C GLY A 84 -3.53 -29.23 -6.31
N GLN A 85 -3.95 -30.39 -6.84
CA GLN A 85 -3.14 -31.60 -6.92
C GLN A 85 -2.25 -31.62 -8.17
N ASN A 86 -1.49 -32.71 -8.34
CA ASN A 86 -0.64 -32.96 -9.52
C ASN A 86 0.39 -31.85 -9.77
N ILE A 87 1.01 -31.39 -8.68
CA ILE A 87 2.07 -30.37 -8.74
C ILE A 87 3.21 -30.87 -9.64
N THR A 88 3.43 -30.14 -10.73
CA THR A 88 4.44 -30.47 -11.76
C THR A 88 5.38 -29.30 -11.93
N THR A 89 6.69 -29.56 -11.94
CA THR A 89 7.71 -28.56 -12.27
C THR A 89 7.73 -28.32 -13.78
N ILE A 90 7.54 -27.07 -14.19
CA ILE A 90 7.55 -26.60 -15.57
C ILE A 90 8.92 -26.06 -15.95
N VAL A 91 9.49 -25.21 -15.09
CA VAL A 91 10.88 -24.78 -15.22
C VAL A 91 11.61 -25.16 -13.93
N PRO A 92 12.62 -26.06 -13.98
CA PRO A 92 13.36 -26.48 -12.80
C PRO A 92 14.31 -25.39 -12.30
N THR A 93 14.84 -25.59 -11.10
CA THR A 93 15.95 -24.80 -10.57
C THR A 93 17.21 -24.95 -11.43
N GLY A 94 18.13 -23.99 -11.30
CA GLY A 94 19.36 -23.88 -12.09
C GLY A 94 19.21 -23.08 -13.39
N ILE A 95 18.00 -22.59 -13.70
CA ILE A 95 17.71 -21.80 -14.91
C ILE A 95 17.32 -20.36 -14.55
N LEU A 96 16.46 -20.21 -13.53
CA LEU A 96 15.85 -18.95 -13.12
C LEU A 96 16.45 -18.48 -11.81
N HIS A 97 16.67 -17.16 -11.68
CA HIS A 97 17.20 -16.61 -10.44
C HIS A 97 16.08 -16.34 -9.43
N THR A 98 15.26 -15.33 -9.69
CA THR A 98 14.16 -14.90 -8.81
C THR A 98 12.97 -14.52 -9.69
N PRO A 99 12.24 -15.52 -10.23
CA PRO A 99 11.09 -15.27 -11.09
C PRO A 99 9.97 -14.57 -10.32
N LYS A 100 9.30 -13.63 -10.99
CA LYS A 100 8.26 -12.74 -10.47
C LYS A 100 6.94 -12.96 -11.19
N GLN A 101 6.23 -11.89 -11.53
CA GLN A 101 4.92 -12.00 -12.13
C GLN A 101 4.98 -12.76 -13.45
N LEU A 102 3.91 -13.49 -13.70
CA LEU A 102 3.77 -14.50 -14.74
C LEU A 102 2.43 -14.28 -15.44
N THR A 103 2.44 -14.40 -16.77
CA THR A 103 1.21 -14.40 -17.56
C THR A 103 1.24 -15.50 -18.61
N LEU A 104 0.06 -15.91 -19.05
CA LEU A 104 -0.13 -16.86 -20.15
C LEU A 104 -0.66 -16.10 -21.36
N ALA A 105 0.04 -16.21 -22.49
CA ALA A 105 -0.36 -15.56 -23.73
C ALA A 105 -0.75 -16.60 -24.80
N ARG A 106 -1.86 -16.34 -25.50
CA ARG A 106 -2.38 -17.18 -26.60
C ARG A 106 -2.41 -16.35 -27.89
N PRO A 107 -1.38 -16.41 -28.74
CA PRO A 107 -1.44 -15.77 -30.04
C PRO A 107 -2.42 -16.49 -30.96
N ASP A 108 -3.12 -15.75 -31.84
CA ASP A 108 -4.04 -16.33 -32.84
C ASP A 108 -3.32 -17.34 -33.76
N ASN A 109 -2.04 -17.06 -34.05
CA ASN A 109 -1.20 -17.86 -34.94
C ASN A 109 0.07 -18.33 -34.19
N GLY A 110 -0.07 -19.29 -33.28
CA GLY A 110 1.06 -19.91 -32.60
C GLY A 110 0.66 -20.72 -31.38
N PRO A 111 1.59 -21.49 -30.78
CA PRO A 111 1.32 -22.19 -29.54
C PRO A 111 1.21 -21.20 -28.36
N PRO A 112 0.40 -21.51 -27.34
CA PRO A 112 0.38 -20.73 -26.11
C PRO A 112 1.72 -20.81 -25.38
N SER A 113 2.07 -19.78 -24.64
CA SER A 113 3.34 -19.71 -23.90
C SER A 113 3.17 -18.99 -22.58
N LEU A 114 3.98 -19.39 -21.60
CA LEU A 114 4.16 -18.67 -20.34
C LEU A 114 5.20 -17.58 -20.54
N TYR A 115 4.96 -16.41 -19.95
CA TYR A 115 5.87 -15.27 -19.93
C TYR A 115 6.06 -14.83 -18.48
N TRP A 116 7.30 -14.58 -18.07
CA TRP A 116 7.60 -14.06 -16.73
C TRP A 116 8.79 -13.10 -16.75
N CYS A 117 8.89 -12.31 -15.70
CA CYS A 117 10.10 -11.56 -15.40
C CYS A 117 10.95 -12.29 -14.36
N ASP A 118 12.27 -12.20 -14.49
CA ASP A 118 13.24 -12.70 -13.53
C ASP A 118 14.03 -11.51 -12.96
N ARG A 119 13.78 -11.20 -11.69
CA ARG A 119 14.13 -9.93 -11.06
C ARG A 119 15.64 -9.73 -10.97
N GLU A 120 16.33 -10.57 -10.22
CA GLU A 120 17.79 -10.56 -10.06
C GLU A 120 18.52 -11.22 -11.23
N GLY A 121 17.81 -12.03 -12.02
CA GLY A 121 18.29 -12.51 -13.31
C GLY A 121 18.36 -11.38 -14.35
N MET A 122 17.62 -10.28 -14.14
CA MET A 122 17.53 -9.10 -15.02
C MET A 122 17.02 -9.46 -16.42
N ARG A 123 15.95 -10.28 -16.46
CA ARG A 123 15.45 -10.88 -17.70
C ARG A 123 13.93 -10.80 -17.84
N VAL A 124 13.48 -10.70 -19.09
CA VAL A 124 12.11 -11.04 -19.51
C VAL A 124 12.20 -12.34 -20.30
N MET A 125 11.41 -13.34 -19.93
CA MET A 125 11.56 -14.71 -20.42
C MET A 125 10.23 -15.33 -20.82
N ARG A 126 10.29 -16.39 -21.63
CA ARG A 126 9.13 -17.22 -21.97
C ARG A 126 9.47 -18.70 -22.14
N CYS A 127 8.45 -19.55 -22.11
CA CYS A 127 8.53 -20.96 -22.49
C CYS A 127 7.17 -21.49 -22.95
N GLY A 128 7.14 -22.69 -23.53
CA GLY A 128 5.89 -23.43 -23.75
C GLY A 128 5.22 -23.82 -22.43
N LEU A 129 3.93 -24.16 -22.48
CA LEU A 129 3.14 -24.51 -21.27
C LEU A 129 3.64 -25.79 -20.55
N ASP A 130 4.50 -26.57 -21.20
CA ASP A 130 5.17 -27.76 -20.70
C ASP A 130 6.63 -27.51 -20.25
N GLY A 131 7.12 -26.27 -20.36
CA GLY A 131 8.50 -25.89 -20.02
C GLY A 131 9.47 -25.99 -21.19
N SER A 132 9.02 -26.40 -22.37
CA SER A 132 9.86 -26.44 -23.56
C SER A 132 10.29 -25.03 -24.01
N ASN A 133 11.44 -24.93 -24.71
CA ASN A 133 11.89 -23.71 -25.37
C ASN A 133 12.00 -22.49 -24.42
N VAL A 134 12.61 -22.66 -23.24
CA VAL A 134 12.93 -21.53 -22.36
C VAL A 134 13.83 -20.53 -23.10
N GLU A 135 13.35 -19.31 -23.28
CA GLU A 135 13.99 -18.27 -24.07
C GLU A 135 14.06 -16.94 -23.29
N VAL A 136 15.18 -16.23 -23.42
CA VAL A 136 15.34 -14.86 -22.94
C VAL A 136 14.96 -13.89 -24.06
N LEU A 137 13.98 -13.01 -23.80
CA LEU A 137 13.51 -12.00 -24.76
C LEU A 137 14.20 -10.66 -24.59
N VAL A 138 14.56 -10.33 -23.34
CA VAL A 138 15.25 -9.10 -22.93
C VAL A 138 16.22 -9.44 -21.81
N GLN A 139 17.44 -8.91 -21.87
CA GLN A 139 18.42 -8.95 -20.78
C GLN A 139 18.82 -7.50 -20.45
N THR A 140 18.58 -7.06 -19.21
CA THR A 140 18.74 -5.65 -18.82
C THR A 140 20.05 -5.36 -18.08
N GLY A 141 20.83 -6.38 -17.76
CA GLY A 141 22.15 -6.26 -17.13
C GLY A 141 22.80 -7.62 -16.88
N ALA A 142 24.06 -7.65 -16.44
CA ALA A 142 24.77 -8.87 -16.11
C ALA A 142 25.75 -8.71 -14.94
N GLY A 143 25.93 -9.78 -14.16
CA GLY A 143 26.87 -9.80 -13.04
C GLY A 143 26.40 -9.01 -11.81
N ALA A 144 27.23 -9.02 -10.76
CA ALA A 144 26.85 -8.50 -9.44
C ALA A 144 26.61 -6.97 -9.43
N LYS A 145 27.37 -6.21 -10.23
CA LYS A 145 27.25 -4.75 -10.28
C LYS A 145 25.90 -4.33 -10.83
N ASP A 146 25.50 -4.86 -11.98
CA ASP A 146 24.21 -4.53 -12.59
C ASP A 146 23.04 -5.06 -11.75
N ARG A 147 23.22 -6.22 -11.10
CA ARG A 147 22.22 -6.79 -10.19
C ARG A 147 21.99 -5.93 -8.95
N ALA A 148 22.98 -5.18 -8.48
CA ALA A 148 22.80 -4.25 -7.37
C ALA A 148 21.93 -3.03 -7.77
N ASP A 149 21.87 -2.71 -9.06
CA ASP A 149 21.02 -1.64 -9.57
C ASP A 149 19.58 -2.12 -9.79
N LYS A 150 18.72 -1.75 -8.85
CA LYS A 150 17.29 -2.11 -8.86
C LYS A 150 16.52 -1.58 -10.07
N ARG A 151 17.09 -0.65 -10.85
CA ARG A 151 16.52 -0.19 -12.13
C ARG A 151 16.61 -1.24 -13.22
N ASN A 152 17.46 -2.26 -13.05
CA ASN A 152 17.57 -3.39 -13.97
C ASN A 152 16.56 -4.51 -13.66
N TRP A 153 15.98 -4.52 -12.46
CA TRP A 153 15.12 -5.59 -11.97
C TRP A 153 13.75 -5.63 -12.64
N CYS A 154 13.51 -6.67 -13.45
CA CYS A 154 12.24 -6.90 -14.13
C CYS A 154 11.25 -7.59 -13.19
N VAL A 155 9.97 -7.15 -13.14
CA VAL A 155 8.99 -7.69 -12.16
C VAL A 155 7.66 -8.07 -12.79
N GLY A 156 6.90 -7.09 -13.28
CA GLY A 156 5.56 -7.26 -13.87
C GLY A 156 5.64 -7.63 -15.32
N ILE A 157 4.61 -8.29 -15.85
CA ILE A 157 4.59 -8.70 -17.24
C ILE A 157 3.17 -8.74 -17.83
N ALA A 158 3.02 -8.23 -19.05
CA ALA A 158 1.81 -8.39 -19.83
C ALA A 158 2.16 -8.58 -21.32
N VAL A 159 1.30 -9.23 -22.08
CA VAL A 159 1.56 -9.54 -23.49
C VAL A 159 0.36 -9.12 -24.34
N ASP A 160 0.62 -8.29 -25.34
CA ASP A 160 -0.32 -7.98 -26.41
C ASP A 160 -0.06 -8.95 -27.56
N THR A 161 -0.89 -9.99 -27.66
CA THR A 161 -0.75 -11.03 -28.68
C THR A 161 -1.11 -10.54 -30.08
N GLN A 162 -1.99 -9.54 -30.19
CA GLN A 162 -2.42 -8.96 -31.46
C GLN A 162 -1.33 -8.06 -32.05
N ALA A 163 -0.69 -7.24 -31.22
CA ALA A 163 0.42 -6.38 -31.63
C ALA A 163 1.78 -7.10 -31.63
N GLY A 164 1.87 -8.29 -31.02
CA GLY A 164 3.13 -9.00 -30.85
C GLY A 164 4.11 -8.28 -29.92
N LEU A 165 3.60 -7.65 -28.86
CA LEU A 165 4.38 -6.86 -27.90
C LEU A 165 4.38 -7.52 -26.52
N VAL A 166 5.52 -7.46 -25.83
CA VAL A 166 5.63 -7.75 -24.40
C VAL A 166 5.88 -6.46 -23.64
N TYR A 167 5.18 -6.29 -22.54
CA TYR A 167 5.31 -5.18 -21.58
C TYR A 167 5.90 -5.72 -20.30
N TRP A 168 6.80 -4.97 -19.67
CA TRP A 168 7.31 -5.32 -18.35
C TRP A 168 7.58 -4.09 -17.51
N SER A 169 7.51 -4.26 -16.19
CA SER A 169 7.95 -3.23 -15.24
C SER A 169 9.40 -3.47 -14.85
N GLN A 170 10.15 -2.38 -14.69
CA GLN A 170 11.40 -2.35 -13.95
C GLN A 170 11.18 -1.52 -12.69
N LYS A 171 11.23 -2.16 -11.53
CA LYS A 171 10.72 -1.56 -10.29
C LYS A 171 11.51 -0.35 -9.81
N GLY A 172 12.82 -0.31 -10.06
CA GLY A 172 13.69 0.70 -9.45
C GLY A 172 13.88 0.49 -7.93
N PRO A 173 14.65 1.37 -7.27
CA PRO A 173 14.77 1.37 -5.82
C PRO A 173 13.42 1.60 -5.15
N SER A 174 13.22 0.97 -3.99
CA SER A 174 11.96 1.12 -3.28
C SER A 174 11.73 2.57 -2.90
N LYS A 175 10.52 3.07 -3.19
CA LYS A 175 10.11 4.47 -3.00
C LYS A 175 11.02 5.47 -3.75
N GLY A 176 11.73 5.01 -4.78
CA GLY A 176 12.81 5.75 -5.42
C GLY A 176 12.39 6.61 -6.61
N ASN A 177 11.12 6.55 -7.04
CA ASN A 177 10.58 7.24 -8.22
C ASN A 177 11.46 7.06 -9.48
N GLN A 178 12.04 5.88 -9.62
CA GLN A 178 12.94 5.48 -10.71
C GLN A 178 12.45 4.19 -11.38
N GLY A 179 11.19 3.84 -11.12
CA GLY A 179 10.50 2.74 -11.76
C GLY A 179 10.09 3.11 -13.18
N ARG A 180 10.05 2.10 -14.05
CA ARG A 180 9.70 2.23 -15.46
C ARG A 180 8.76 1.13 -15.90
N ILE A 181 7.94 1.43 -16.89
CA ILE A 181 7.26 0.41 -17.69
C ILE A 181 7.79 0.53 -19.11
N LEU A 182 8.21 -0.60 -19.66
CA LEU A 182 8.81 -0.71 -20.97
C LEU A 182 8.03 -1.72 -21.81
N ARG A 183 8.21 -1.63 -23.13
CA ARG A 183 7.68 -2.62 -24.07
C ARG A 183 8.65 -2.90 -25.21
N ALA A 184 8.51 -4.06 -25.82
CA ALA A 184 9.25 -4.42 -27.01
C ALA A 184 8.52 -5.53 -27.80
N PRO A 185 8.80 -5.71 -29.10
CA PRO A 185 8.33 -6.86 -29.86
C PRO A 185 8.75 -8.19 -29.21
N THR A 186 7.85 -9.16 -29.19
CA THR A 186 8.11 -10.52 -28.66
C THR A 186 9.17 -11.26 -29.48
N CYS A 187 9.32 -10.93 -30.76
CA CYS A 187 10.40 -11.42 -31.60
C CYS A 187 11.63 -10.50 -31.55
N LEU A 188 12.81 -11.09 -31.42
CA LEU A 188 14.07 -10.37 -31.58
C LEU A 188 14.23 -9.88 -33.03
N PRO A 189 14.73 -8.65 -33.25
CA PRO A 189 15.19 -8.24 -34.57
C PRO A 189 16.26 -9.19 -35.10
N LYS A 190 16.25 -9.44 -36.41
CA LYS A 190 17.19 -10.36 -37.05
C LYS A 190 18.64 -9.99 -36.71
N GLY A 191 19.38 -10.95 -36.15
CA GLY A 191 20.79 -10.80 -35.78
C GLY A 191 21.06 -10.04 -34.48
N GLN A 192 20.04 -9.54 -33.78
CA GLN A 192 20.20 -8.92 -32.46
C GLN A 192 20.05 -9.96 -31.34
N LYS A 193 20.69 -9.71 -30.21
CA LYS A 193 20.61 -10.52 -29.00
C LYS A 193 19.75 -9.83 -27.94
N PRO A 194 19.23 -10.57 -26.93
CA PRO A 194 18.40 -9.98 -25.87
C PRO A 194 19.04 -8.83 -25.08
N ASP A 195 20.37 -8.83 -24.94
CA ASP A 195 21.18 -7.85 -24.20
C ASP A 195 21.54 -6.59 -24.99
N SER A 196 21.30 -6.60 -26.30
CA SER A 196 21.74 -5.57 -27.24
C SER A 196 20.64 -5.19 -28.23
N ARG A 197 19.40 -5.61 -27.96
CA ARG A 197 18.25 -5.26 -28.78
C ARG A 197 17.96 -3.76 -28.70
N THR A 198 17.65 -3.16 -29.84
CA THR A 198 17.56 -1.69 -30.01
C THR A 198 16.13 -1.17 -30.02
N ASN A 199 15.14 -2.07 -30.08
CA ASN A 199 13.72 -1.75 -30.24
C ASN A 199 12.93 -1.84 -28.93
N ILE A 200 13.58 -1.51 -27.80
CA ILE A 200 12.91 -1.34 -26.50
C ILE A 200 12.40 0.09 -26.41
N GLU A 201 11.14 0.26 -26.04
CA GLU A 201 10.50 1.54 -25.81
C GLU A 201 10.21 1.71 -24.32
N VAL A 202 10.59 2.86 -23.75
CA VAL A 202 10.15 3.27 -22.41
C VAL A 202 8.78 3.91 -22.54
N LEU A 203 7.75 3.23 -22.02
CA LEU A 203 6.37 3.69 -22.08
C LEU A 203 6.07 4.67 -20.93
N LEU A 204 6.54 4.35 -19.73
CA LEU A 204 6.44 5.19 -18.54
C LEU A 204 7.78 5.23 -17.82
N ASP A 205 8.10 6.38 -17.25
CA ASP A 205 9.31 6.64 -16.47
C ASP A 205 8.97 7.50 -15.25
N GLY A 206 9.83 7.46 -14.24
CA GLY A 206 9.61 8.16 -12.98
C GLY A 206 8.43 7.61 -12.18
N LEU A 207 8.14 6.31 -12.32
CA LEU A 207 7.14 5.62 -11.50
C LEU A 207 7.71 5.30 -10.12
N PRO A 208 6.87 5.25 -9.06
CA PRO A 208 7.31 4.95 -7.70
C PRO A 208 8.06 3.63 -7.59
N GLU A 209 7.36 2.52 -7.85
CA GLU A 209 7.87 1.16 -7.80
C GLU A 209 6.84 0.22 -8.47
N PRO A 210 6.77 0.18 -9.81
CA PRO A 210 5.74 -0.57 -10.53
C PRO A 210 5.99 -2.07 -10.41
N ILE A 211 4.96 -2.83 -10.02
CA ILE A 211 5.06 -4.25 -9.72
C ILE A 211 4.35 -5.08 -10.77
N ASP A 212 3.06 -5.32 -10.69
CA ASP A 212 2.35 -6.23 -11.58
C ASP A 212 1.67 -5.46 -12.71
N LEU A 213 1.55 -6.11 -13.88
CA LEU A 213 0.96 -5.53 -15.07
C LEU A 213 -0.22 -6.38 -15.55
N HIS A 214 -1.29 -5.73 -15.98
CA HIS A 214 -2.39 -6.38 -16.68
C HIS A 214 -2.72 -5.59 -17.93
N LEU A 215 -2.95 -6.28 -19.05
CA LEU A 215 -3.40 -5.67 -20.29
C LEU A 215 -4.80 -6.20 -20.61
N ASP A 216 -5.73 -5.32 -20.98
CA ASP A 216 -7.04 -5.77 -21.45
C ASP A 216 -6.92 -6.58 -22.75
N ALA A 217 -7.91 -7.42 -23.04
CA ALA A 217 -7.90 -8.35 -24.18
C ALA A 217 -7.75 -7.62 -25.52
N ALA A 218 -8.16 -6.35 -25.58
CA ALA A 218 -8.04 -5.52 -26.77
C ALA A 218 -6.67 -4.85 -26.92
N GLY A 219 -5.79 -4.88 -25.91
CA GLY A 219 -4.50 -4.18 -25.93
C GLY A 219 -4.59 -2.66 -25.87
N LYS A 220 -5.71 -2.14 -25.34
CA LYS A 220 -6.05 -0.71 -25.30
C LYS A 220 -5.80 -0.08 -23.95
N ASN A 221 -5.83 -0.84 -22.86
CA ASN A 221 -5.59 -0.32 -21.53
C ASN A 221 -4.58 -1.20 -20.83
N LEU A 222 -3.47 -0.56 -20.43
CA LEU A 222 -2.51 -1.14 -19.51
C LEU A 222 -2.90 -0.72 -18.10
N TYR A 223 -2.90 -1.67 -17.18
CA TYR A 223 -3.11 -1.46 -15.76
C TYR A 223 -1.91 -1.97 -14.99
N TRP A 224 -1.61 -1.35 -13.86
CA TRP A 224 -0.52 -1.80 -13.02
C TRP A 224 -0.72 -1.45 -11.55
N THR A 225 -0.07 -2.21 -10.69
CA THR A 225 0.12 -1.88 -9.28
C THR A 225 1.44 -1.15 -9.10
N ASP A 226 1.43 -0.13 -8.25
CA ASP A 226 2.63 0.55 -7.78
C ASP A 226 2.77 0.35 -6.28
N ARG A 227 4.00 0.11 -5.82
CA ARG A 227 4.39 0.22 -4.40
C ARG A 227 4.94 1.60 -4.10
N GLY A 228 5.35 1.79 -2.85
CA GLY A 228 5.98 3.01 -2.40
C GLY A 228 4.99 4.06 -1.92
N ASP A 229 5.49 5.25 -1.67
CA ASP A 229 4.74 6.24 -0.90
C ASP A 229 3.78 7.07 -1.76
N PRO A 230 2.70 7.57 -1.15
CA PRO A 230 1.86 8.60 -1.77
C PRO A 230 2.67 9.79 -2.32
N PRO A 231 2.19 10.53 -3.34
CA PRO A 231 0.86 10.46 -3.93
C PRO A 231 0.74 9.52 -5.14
N ARG A 232 1.80 8.83 -5.55
CA ARG A 232 1.77 7.93 -6.72
C ARG A 232 1.96 6.45 -6.37
N GLY A 233 2.58 6.14 -5.22
CA GLY A 233 2.79 4.75 -4.77
C GLY A 233 1.60 4.17 -4.00
N ASN A 234 1.59 2.85 -3.86
CA ASN A 234 0.52 2.07 -3.23
C ASN A 234 -0.85 2.31 -3.90
N THR A 235 -0.83 2.18 -5.23
CA THR A 235 -1.94 2.48 -6.14
C THR A 235 -2.19 1.35 -7.12
N VAL A 236 -3.40 1.33 -7.69
CA VAL A 236 -3.66 0.71 -9.00
C VAL A 236 -3.88 1.82 -10.00
N ASN A 237 -3.26 1.69 -11.15
CA ASN A 237 -3.19 2.72 -12.18
C ASN A 237 -3.66 2.17 -13.52
N THR A 238 -3.95 3.06 -14.45
CA THR A 238 -4.24 2.73 -15.83
C THR A 238 -3.65 3.75 -16.80
N LEU A 239 -3.33 3.27 -18.00
CA LEU A 239 -2.90 4.05 -19.15
C LEU A 239 -3.62 3.51 -20.39
N ALA A 240 -4.39 4.37 -21.03
CA ALA A 240 -4.93 4.09 -22.35
C ALA A 240 -3.80 4.13 -23.40
N LEU A 241 -3.65 3.04 -24.14
CA LEU A 241 -2.66 2.86 -25.19
C LEU A 241 -3.25 3.24 -26.54
N ASP A 242 -2.52 4.06 -27.30
CA ASP A 242 -2.80 4.26 -28.72
C ASP A 242 -2.08 3.16 -29.49
N HIS A 243 -2.85 2.32 -30.20
CA HIS A 243 -2.29 1.24 -31.01
C HIS A 243 -1.19 1.77 -31.96
N GLY A 244 0.02 1.23 -31.85
CA GLY A 244 1.05 1.35 -32.89
C GLY A 244 1.84 2.66 -32.96
N THR A 245 1.75 3.59 -32.02
CA THR A 245 2.61 4.79 -32.04
C THR A 245 3.66 4.80 -30.93
N ALA A 246 4.92 4.87 -31.34
CA ALA A 246 6.15 4.86 -30.53
C ALA A 246 6.45 6.20 -29.80
N ASN A 247 5.45 7.06 -29.57
CA ASN A 247 5.66 8.44 -29.12
C ASN A 247 4.51 9.02 -28.30
N ALA A 248 3.78 8.20 -27.55
CA ALA A 248 2.81 8.72 -26.59
C ALA A 248 3.55 9.20 -25.33
N LYS A 249 3.90 10.50 -25.26
CA LYS A 249 4.20 11.13 -23.96
C LYS A 249 2.95 10.97 -23.09
N ALA A 250 3.02 10.06 -22.12
CA ALA A 250 1.90 9.52 -21.35
C ALA A 250 1.17 10.52 -20.42
N SER A 251 1.57 11.79 -20.39
CA SER A 251 1.19 12.70 -19.31
C SER A 251 -0.28 13.14 -19.30
N SER A 252 -1.11 12.79 -20.31
CA SER A 252 -2.53 13.15 -20.33
C SER A 252 -3.51 11.97 -20.26
N LYS A 253 -3.03 10.71 -20.20
CA LYS A 253 -3.88 9.50 -20.20
C LYS A 253 -3.65 8.58 -19.00
N GLU A 254 -2.55 8.76 -18.26
CA GLU A 254 -2.30 8.07 -16.99
C GLU A 254 -3.35 8.48 -15.93
N ARG A 255 -3.91 7.50 -15.23
CA ARG A 255 -4.88 7.73 -14.14
C ARG A 255 -4.63 6.76 -13.00
N ILE A 256 -4.67 7.27 -11.77
CA ILE A 256 -4.73 6.47 -10.56
C ILE A 256 -6.19 6.07 -10.33
N LEU A 257 -6.47 4.77 -10.37
CA LEU A 257 -7.81 4.20 -10.18
C LEU A 257 -8.11 4.01 -8.70
N THR A 258 -7.19 3.39 -7.96
CA THR A 258 -7.34 3.18 -6.52
C THR A 258 -6.03 3.45 -5.78
N ARG A 259 -6.13 3.65 -4.48
CA ARG A 259 -5.04 4.03 -3.58
C ARG A 259 -5.08 3.19 -2.30
N LYS A 260 -4.11 3.43 -1.43
CA LYS A 260 -4.04 2.89 -0.06
C LYS A 260 -3.97 1.36 -0.08
N LEU A 261 -3.04 0.86 -0.89
CA LEU A 261 -2.49 -0.48 -0.74
C LEU A 261 -1.37 -0.47 0.30
N HIS A 262 -1.00 -1.64 0.79
CA HIS A 262 0.10 -1.82 1.73
C HIS A 262 1.19 -2.68 1.08
N GLU A 263 1.95 -2.06 0.19
CA GLU A 263 2.88 -2.70 -0.75
C GLU A 263 2.14 -3.56 -1.79
N GLY A 264 1.37 -2.90 -2.65
CA GLY A 264 0.60 -3.55 -3.72
C GLY A 264 1.41 -4.50 -4.60
N ILE A 265 0.82 -5.65 -4.94
CA ILE A 265 1.42 -6.65 -5.82
C ILE A 265 0.48 -7.05 -6.93
N GLY A 266 -0.39 -8.03 -6.71
CA GLY A 266 -1.09 -8.72 -7.79
C GLY A 266 -2.21 -7.87 -8.36
N LEU A 267 -2.48 -8.04 -9.66
CA LEU A 267 -3.60 -7.41 -10.36
C LEU A 267 -4.25 -8.39 -11.35
N ALA A 268 -5.56 -8.60 -11.18
CA ALA A 268 -6.40 -9.33 -12.12
C ALA A 268 -7.60 -8.49 -12.53
N ILE A 269 -8.02 -8.62 -13.79
CA ILE A 269 -9.16 -7.88 -14.34
C ILE A 269 -10.24 -8.86 -14.81
N ASP A 270 -11.49 -8.52 -14.49
CA ASP A 270 -12.69 -9.08 -15.07
C ASP A 270 -13.34 -8.03 -15.99
N GLU A 271 -12.91 -8.03 -17.25
CA GLU A 271 -13.42 -7.09 -18.25
C GLU A 271 -14.92 -7.25 -18.49
N ALA A 272 -15.46 -8.47 -18.35
CA ALA A 272 -16.86 -8.75 -18.65
C ALA A 272 -17.81 -8.07 -17.65
N ASN A 273 -17.36 -7.86 -16.42
CA ASN A 273 -18.13 -7.21 -15.35
C ASN A 273 -17.56 -5.83 -14.94
N GLU A 274 -16.56 -5.34 -15.66
CA GLU A 274 -15.87 -4.07 -15.39
C GLU A 274 -15.31 -4.01 -13.95
N MET A 275 -14.70 -5.10 -13.49
CA MET A 275 -14.11 -5.23 -12.16
C MET A 275 -12.60 -5.48 -12.22
N MET A 276 -11.89 -5.05 -11.18
CA MET A 276 -10.51 -5.40 -10.90
C MET A 276 -10.38 -6.00 -9.50
N TYR A 277 -9.40 -6.88 -9.35
CA TYR A 277 -9.02 -7.54 -8.11
C TYR A 277 -7.52 -7.37 -7.91
N PHE A 278 -7.11 -7.07 -6.69
CA PHE A 278 -5.72 -6.78 -6.39
C PHE A 278 -5.37 -7.10 -4.95
N THR A 279 -4.08 -7.31 -4.71
CA THR A 279 -3.53 -7.79 -3.44
C THR A 279 -2.38 -6.91 -2.97
N ASP A 280 -2.06 -6.99 -1.68
CA ASP A 280 -0.87 -6.36 -1.11
C ASP A 280 -0.17 -7.23 -0.05
N LEU A 281 1.07 -6.89 0.28
CA LEU A 281 1.88 -7.69 1.21
C LEU A 281 1.39 -7.64 2.65
N ALA A 282 0.53 -6.70 3.04
CA ALA A 282 -0.10 -6.72 4.36
C ALA A 282 -1.30 -7.68 4.43
N GLY A 283 -1.55 -8.43 3.36
CA GLY A 283 -2.57 -9.47 3.29
C GLY A 283 -3.97 -8.99 2.95
N GLY A 284 -4.07 -7.79 2.39
CA GLY A 284 -5.31 -7.31 1.81
C GLY A 284 -5.61 -8.00 0.48
N VAL A 285 -6.85 -8.46 0.32
CA VAL A 285 -7.44 -8.85 -0.97
C VAL A 285 -8.61 -7.93 -1.25
N TYR A 286 -8.61 -7.28 -2.40
CA TYR A 286 -9.57 -6.21 -2.71
C TYR A 286 -10.27 -6.44 -4.04
N SER A 287 -11.43 -5.76 -4.18
CA SER A 287 -12.10 -5.56 -5.46
C SER A 287 -12.43 -4.09 -5.66
N ALA A 288 -12.56 -3.65 -6.91
CA ALA A 288 -13.09 -2.35 -7.29
C ALA A 288 -13.60 -2.38 -8.73
N ARG A 289 -14.36 -1.37 -9.15
CA ARG A 289 -14.72 -1.14 -10.55
C ARG A 289 -13.48 -0.71 -11.34
N LEU A 290 -13.45 -0.98 -12.65
CA LEU A 290 -12.36 -0.53 -13.53
C LEU A 290 -12.25 0.99 -13.68
N ASP A 291 -13.27 1.75 -13.30
CA ASP A 291 -13.20 3.21 -13.21
C ASP A 291 -12.57 3.72 -11.90
N GLY A 292 -12.24 2.81 -10.97
CA GLY A 292 -11.65 3.08 -9.65
C GLY A 292 -12.66 3.15 -8.51
N THR A 293 -13.96 3.19 -8.80
CA THR A 293 -15.01 3.34 -7.78
C THR A 293 -15.33 2.03 -7.07
N GLY A 294 -16.01 2.12 -5.92
CA GLY A 294 -16.55 0.95 -5.23
C GLY A 294 -15.48 -0.01 -4.70
N LYS A 295 -14.30 0.50 -4.31
CA LYS A 295 -13.26 -0.30 -3.63
C LYS A 295 -13.85 -1.00 -2.41
N LYS A 296 -13.70 -2.31 -2.33
CA LYS A 296 -14.08 -3.15 -1.20
C LYS A 296 -12.91 -4.04 -0.79
N THR A 297 -12.76 -4.22 0.51
CA THR A 297 -11.90 -5.28 1.06
C THR A 297 -12.69 -6.58 1.05
N LEU A 298 -12.19 -7.58 0.31
CA LEU A 298 -12.75 -8.93 0.31
C LEU A 298 -12.25 -9.71 1.51
N HIS A 299 -10.95 -9.59 1.80
CA HIS A 299 -10.34 -10.16 2.98
C HIS A 299 -9.28 -9.21 3.55
N GLU A 300 -9.27 -9.12 4.88
CA GLU A 300 -8.25 -8.43 5.65
C GLU A 300 -7.28 -9.48 6.21
N ASP A 301 -5.98 -9.27 6.00
CA ASP A 301 -4.91 -10.03 6.66
C ASP A 301 -4.95 -11.55 6.43
N VAL A 302 -4.98 -11.97 5.16
CA VAL A 302 -5.00 -13.41 4.79
C VAL A 302 -3.61 -14.07 4.91
N GLY A 303 -2.55 -13.26 4.98
CA GLY A 303 -1.14 -13.65 4.85
C GLY A 303 -0.42 -12.71 3.89
N ASP A 304 0.89 -12.81 3.70
CA ASP A 304 1.65 -11.90 2.85
C ASP A 304 1.28 -12.11 1.37
N CYS A 305 0.28 -11.38 0.85
CA CYS A 305 -0.32 -11.71 -0.44
C CYS A 305 0.53 -11.20 -1.62
N THR A 306 0.70 -12.03 -2.65
CA THR A 306 1.42 -11.70 -3.89
C THR A 306 0.49 -11.80 -5.10
N GLY A 307 0.83 -12.55 -6.16
CA GLY A 307 0.06 -12.60 -7.41
C GLY A 307 -1.39 -13.05 -7.21
N ILE A 308 -2.27 -12.57 -8.10
CA ILE A 308 -3.69 -12.92 -8.17
C ILE A 308 -4.10 -13.21 -9.61
N ALA A 309 -4.93 -14.24 -9.81
CA ALA A 309 -5.52 -14.60 -11.07
C ALA A 309 -7.05 -14.71 -10.93
N PHE A 310 -7.77 -14.26 -11.95
CA PHE A 310 -9.21 -14.40 -12.06
C PHE A 310 -9.56 -15.41 -13.15
N VAL A 311 -10.49 -16.32 -12.85
CA VAL A 311 -11.08 -17.26 -13.79
C VAL A 311 -12.57 -16.99 -13.92
N PRO A 312 -13.08 -16.63 -15.12
CA PRO A 312 -14.50 -16.38 -15.31
C PRO A 312 -15.33 -17.66 -15.21
N ALA A 313 -16.62 -17.51 -14.86
CA ALA A 313 -17.57 -18.62 -14.90
C ALA A 313 -17.66 -19.22 -16.30
N ARG A 314 -17.73 -20.55 -16.42
CA ARG A 314 -17.96 -21.18 -17.73
C ARG A 314 -19.37 -20.85 -18.21
N ARG A 315 -19.50 -20.01 -19.25
CA ARG A 315 -20.78 -19.85 -19.95
C ARG A 315 -21.18 -21.19 -20.56
N GLN A 316 -22.34 -21.73 -20.18
CA GLN A 316 -22.96 -22.82 -20.94
C GLN A 316 -23.21 -22.31 -22.36
N ARG A 317 -22.46 -22.82 -23.34
CA ARG A 317 -22.79 -22.60 -24.75
C ARG A 317 -24.09 -23.37 -25.03
N THR A 318 -25.21 -22.68 -25.14
CA THR A 318 -26.41 -23.26 -25.75
C THR A 318 -26.07 -23.52 -27.23
N PRO A 319 -26.09 -24.77 -27.72
CA PRO A 319 -25.86 -25.02 -29.14
C PRO A 319 -26.99 -24.34 -29.92
N LEU A 320 -26.65 -23.41 -30.80
CA LEU A 320 -27.61 -22.90 -31.78
C LEU A 320 -27.98 -24.07 -32.70
N LEU A 321 -29.15 -24.65 -32.50
CA LEU A 321 -29.80 -25.46 -33.51
C LEU A 321 -30.16 -24.52 -34.67
N LEU A 322 -29.48 -24.70 -35.79
CA LEU A 322 -29.71 -23.98 -37.03
C LEU A 322 -31.05 -24.46 -37.64
N ALA A 323 -32.18 -23.97 -37.13
CA ALA A 323 -33.46 -24.05 -37.82
C ALA A 323 -33.60 -22.78 -38.66
N GLY A 324 -33.57 -22.95 -39.98
CA GLY A 324 -33.59 -21.85 -40.93
C GLY A 324 -34.85 -21.00 -40.80
N PHE A 325 -34.66 -19.69 -40.68
CA PHE A 325 -35.63 -18.70 -41.12
C PHE A 325 -34.89 -17.49 -41.70
N VAL A 326 -35.15 -17.25 -42.97
CA VAL A 326 -34.72 -16.08 -43.73
C VAL A 326 -35.46 -14.85 -43.20
N GLY A 327 -34.72 -13.78 -42.91
CA GLY A 327 -35.25 -12.42 -42.81
C GLY A 327 -35.34 -11.86 -41.40
N MET A 328 -34.30 -11.13 -40.96
CA MET A 328 -34.42 -9.97 -40.05
C MET A 328 -33.09 -9.21 -39.99
N SER A 329 -32.78 -8.50 -41.09
CA SER A 329 -31.60 -7.63 -41.18
C SER A 329 -31.84 -6.18 -40.73
N ALA A 330 -32.88 -5.91 -39.92
CA ALA A 330 -33.20 -4.54 -39.49
C ALA A 330 -33.32 -4.33 -37.96
N LEU A 331 -33.32 -5.40 -37.14
CA LEU A 331 -33.53 -5.25 -35.69
C LEU A 331 -32.23 -5.12 -34.86
N PHE A 332 -31.06 -5.42 -35.45
CA PHE A 332 -29.77 -5.40 -34.74
C PHE A 332 -29.06 -4.03 -34.73
N ILE A 333 -29.49 -3.07 -35.55
CA ILE A 333 -28.88 -1.74 -35.60
C ILE A 333 -29.55 -0.79 -34.57
N GLY A 334 -30.84 -0.96 -34.27
CA GLY A 334 -31.53 -0.11 -33.28
C GLY A 334 -31.09 -0.30 -31.83
N LEU A 335 -30.79 -1.54 -31.42
CA LEU A 335 -30.42 -1.86 -30.03
C LEU A 335 -29.01 -1.41 -29.64
N LYS A 336 -28.07 -1.32 -30.61
CA LYS A 336 -26.72 -0.80 -30.35
C LYS A 336 -26.68 0.72 -30.16
N TRP A 337 -27.60 1.47 -30.78
CA TRP A 337 -27.62 2.93 -30.68
C TRP A 337 -28.32 3.44 -29.41
N GLN A 338 -29.32 2.74 -28.89
CA GLN A 338 -29.92 3.11 -27.59
C GLN A 338 -28.95 2.96 -26.41
N ALA A 339 -28.10 1.92 -26.42
CA ALA A 339 -27.06 1.74 -25.39
C ALA A 339 -25.96 2.82 -25.46
N VAL A 340 -25.62 3.31 -26.66
CA VAL A 340 -24.63 4.39 -26.85
C VAL A 340 -25.20 5.75 -26.42
N LEU A 341 -26.49 6.01 -26.67
CA LEU A 341 -27.15 7.25 -26.25
C LEU A 341 -27.37 7.32 -24.73
N GLN A 342 -27.73 6.20 -24.09
CA GLN A 342 -27.81 6.12 -22.62
C GLN A 342 -26.44 6.31 -21.94
N ARG A 343 -25.34 5.81 -22.55
CA ARG A 343 -23.95 6.03 -22.08
C ARG A 343 -23.50 7.49 -22.20
N SER A 344 -23.93 8.18 -23.26
CA SER A 344 -23.66 9.62 -23.47
C SER A 344 -24.38 10.50 -22.44
N GLU A 345 -25.62 10.16 -22.05
CA GLU A 345 -26.35 10.89 -21.00
C GLU A 345 -25.80 10.62 -19.60
N ALA A 346 -25.35 9.39 -19.30
CA ALA A 346 -24.65 9.08 -18.06
C ALA A 346 -23.32 9.82 -17.94
N ALA A 347 -22.54 9.92 -19.04
CA ALA A 347 -21.31 10.70 -19.09
C ALA A 347 -21.54 12.22 -18.96
N LYS A 348 -22.71 12.74 -19.37
CA LYS A 348 -23.12 14.13 -19.13
C LYS A 348 -23.61 14.40 -17.70
N LYS A 349 -24.02 13.37 -16.96
CA LYS A 349 -24.41 13.47 -15.54
C LYS A 349 -23.23 13.28 -14.57
N ALA A 350 -22.11 12.70 -15.01
CA ALA A 350 -20.90 12.52 -14.20
C ALA A 350 -20.04 13.80 -14.05
N GLY A 351 -20.70 14.96 -13.99
CA GLY A 351 -20.09 16.25 -13.68
C GLY A 351 -20.09 16.50 -12.18
N THR A 352 -19.43 15.65 -11.40
CA THR A 352 -19.05 15.95 -10.01
C THR A 352 -17.68 15.36 -9.77
N LYS A 353 -16.73 16.24 -9.44
CA LYS A 353 -15.35 15.91 -9.11
C LYS A 353 -15.31 15.07 -7.84
N ASP A 354 -15.06 13.77 -7.98
CA ASP A 354 -14.61 12.94 -6.87
C ASP A 354 -13.10 12.74 -6.99
N ILE A 355 -12.39 13.46 -6.13
CA ILE A 355 -10.93 13.50 -6.08
C ILE A 355 -10.47 12.38 -5.12
N ASN A 356 -9.54 11.54 -5.57
CA ASN A 356 -8.96 10.42 -4.81
C ASN A 356 -7.84 10.93 -3.88
N TYR A 357 -8.12 11.03 -2.57
CA TYR A 357 -7.26 11.59 -1.51
C TYR A 357 -6.37 10.51 -0.82
N SER A 358 -5.09 10.81 -0.64
CA SER A 358 -3.99 10.01 -0.03
C SER A 358 -3.76 10.42 1.45
N VAL A 359 -2.56 10.26 2.04
CA VAL A 359 -2.03 11.07 3.16
C VAL A 359 -0.58 11.34 2.77
N ALA A 360 -0.10 12.57 2.90
CA ALA A 360 1.21 12.97 2.37
C ALA A 360 2.41 12.28 3.04
N PRO A 361 3.56 12.16 2.35
CA PRO A 361 4.67 11.25 2.70
C PRO A 361 5.80 11.85 3.55
N ASN A 362 5.63 13.00 4.21
CA ASN A 362 6.73 13.66 4.91
C ASN A 362 6.54 13.55 6.43
N ARG A 363 7.56 13.07 7.15
CA ARG A 363 7.54 13.12 8.63
C ARG A 363 7.43 14.58 9.05
N SER A 364 6.47 14.87 9.93
CA SER A 364 6.39 16.18 10.57
C SER A 364 7.63 16.40 11.43
N GLU A 365 8.32 17.52 11.23
CA GLU A 365 9.32 18.02 12.16
C GLU A 365 8.61 18.43 13.46
N ASN A 366 9.19 18.15 14.63
CA ASN A 366 8.64 18.66 15.90
C ASN A 366 9.00 20.15 16.05
N ASN A 367 8.35 20.95 15.22
CA ASN A 367 8.60 22.37 15.01
C ASN A 367 7.28 23.13 15.24
N PRO A 368 7.26 24.14 16.13
CA PRO A 368 6.06 24.94 16.40
C PRO A 368 5.39 25.50 15.14
N GLN A 369 6.15 25.95 14.14
CA GLN A 369 5.58 26.51 12.91
C GLN A 369 4.77 25.46 12.14
N ALA A 370 5.32 24.26 11.96
CA ALA A 370 4.64 23.16 11.28
C ALA A 370 3.42 22.66 12.08
N LEU A 371 3.55 22.54 13.41
CA LEU A 371 2.47 22.09 14.28
C LEU A 371 1.33 23.11 14.38
N ASN A 372 1.64 24.41 14.42
CA ASN A 372 0.65 25.48 14.44
C ASN A 372 -0.08 25.57 13.09
N GLN A 373 0.64 25.55 11.97
CA GLN A 373 0.00 25.51 10.65
C GLN A 373 -0.99 24.35 10.56
N LEU A 374 -0.54 23.14 10.91
CA LEU A 374 -1.35 21.93 10.85
C LEU A 374 -2.58 22.01 11.77
N SER A 375 -2.38 22.38 13.03
CA SER A 375 -3.44 22.36 14.04
C SER A 375 -4.48 23.45 13.76
N HIS A 376 -4.07 24.66 13.34
CA HIS A 376 -4.99 25.73 12.97
C HIS A 376 -5.80 25.41 11.73
N GLU A 377 -5.18 24.85 10.70
CA GLU A 377 -5.88 24.43 9.47
C GLU A 377 -6.95 23.37 9.75
N LEU A 378 -6.75 22.54 10.79
CA LEU A 378 -7.70 21.51 11.21
C LEU A 378 -8.70 21.98 12.27
N GLY A 379 -8.58 23.20 12.79
CA GLY A 379 -9.58 23.82 13.67
C GLY A 379 -9.15 24.11 15.10
N LEU A 380 -7.85 24.02 15.44
CA LEU A 380 -7.35 24.57 16.70
C LEU A 380 -7.50 26.10 16.66
N PRO A 381 -8.16 26.72 17.65
CA PRO A 381 -8.35 28.17 17.64
C PRO A 381 -7.02 28.91 17.77
N THR A 382 -6.92 30.10 17.18
CA THR A 382 -5.67 30.89 17.11
C THR A 382 -5.23 31.49 18.45
N ASN A 383 -6.05 31.38 19.50
CA ASN A 383 -5.67 31.75 20.86
C ASN A 383 -4.84 30.67 21.58
N LEU A 384 -4.60 29.52 20.95
CA LEU A 384 -3.73 28.45 21.41
C LEU A 384 -2.64 28.19 20.37
N SER A 385 -1.43 27.87 20.80
CA SER A 385 -0.34 27.52 19.89
C SER A 385 0.65 26.56 20.57
N PHE A 386 1.35 25.78 19.76
CA PHE A 386 2.55 25.06 20.14
C PHE A 386 3.72 26.05 20.25
N HIS A 387 4.50 25.91 21.33
CA HIS A 387 5.70 26.67 21.65
C HIS A 387 6.88 25.73 21.84
N ASP A 388 8.10 26.15 21.50
CA ASP A 388 9.30 25.38 21.81
C ASP A 388 9.55 25.30 23.32
N VAL A 389 9.98 24.12 23.78
CA VAL A 389 10.44 23.92 25.16
C VAL A 389 11.96 23.82 25.16
N TYR A 390 12.64 24.95 25.40
CA TYR A 390 14.10 25.02 25.40
C TYR A 390 14.77 24.33 26.60
N SER A 391 14.06 24.18 27.71
CA SER A 391 14.53 23.46 28.90
C SER A 391 13.37 22.91 29.70
N LEU A 392 13.59 21.80 30.39
CA LEU A 392 12.65 21.18 31.33
C LEU A 392 12.97 21.55 32.79
N THR A 393 14.09 22.21 33.04
CA THR A 393 14.61 22.44 34.40
C THR A 393 14.95 23.90 34.68
N GLU A 394 15.28 24.68 33.65
CA GLU A 394 15.69 26.09 33.80
C GLU A 394 14.46 27.01 33.90
N PRO A 395 14.18 27.63 35.07
CA PRO A 395 12.96 28.39 35.27
C PRO A 395 12.80 29.59 34.33
N SER A 396 13.89 30.26 33.98
CA SER A 396 13.88 31.39 33.05
C SER A 396 13.43 30.98 31.64
N LEU A 397 13.86 29.81 31.16
CA LEU A 397 13.45 29.29 29.85
C LEU A 397 12.02 28.73 29.87
N LEU A 398 11.61 28.09 30.97
CA LEU A 398 10.21 27.65 31.15
C LEU A 398 9.23 28.83 31.17
N SER A 399 9.64 29.97 31.74
CA SER A 399 8.80 31.17 31.80
C SER A 399 8.51 31.83 30.45
N LEU A 400 9.18 31.41 29.37
CA LEU A 400 8.91 31.86 28.00
C LEU A 400 7.58 31.30 27.47
N ILE A 401 7.07 30.23 28.06
CA ILE A 401 5.85 29.54 27.61
C ILE A 401 4.67 30.02 28.46
N PRO A 402 3.59 30.52 27.84
CA PRO A 402 2.37 30.88 28.55
C PRO A 402 1.78 29.72 29.36
N ARG A 403 1.08 30.06 30.44
CA ARG A 403 0.45 29.10 31.35
C ARG A 403 -1.07 29.28 31.31
N PRO A 404 -1.86 28.19 31.46
CA PRO A 404 -1.42 26.81 31.66
C PRO A 404 -0.95 26.14 30.35
N VAL A 405 -0.01 25.19 30.47
CA VAL A 405 0.38 24.30 29.36
C VAL A 405 -0.56 23.10 29.33
N HIS A 406 -1.26 22.90 28.22
CA HIS A 406 -2.32 21.90 28.09
C HIS A 406 -1.83 20.53 27.62
N ALA A 407 -0.79 20.48 26.79
CA ALA A 407 -0.24 19.24 26.25
C ALA A 407 1.24 19.40 25.90
N LEU A 408 2.01 18.30 25.90
CA LEU A 408 3.34 18.24 25.30
C LEU A 408 3.32 17.32 24.09
N CYS A 409 3.95 17.74 23.00
CA CYS A 409 4.26 16.91 21.83
C CYS A 409 5.77 16.71 21.76
N VAL A 410 6.22 15.47 21.94
CA VAL A 410 7.63 15.14 22.15
C VAL A 410 8.07 14.14 21.09
N ILE A 411 9.25 14.38 20.50
CA ILE A 411 9.95 13.39 19.68
C ILE A 411 11.18 12.89 20.45
N ILE A 412 11.29 11.56 20.61
CA ILE A 412 12.37 10.91 21.38
C ILE A 412 12.91 9.70 20.58
N PRO A 413 14.24 9.47 20.54
CA PRO A 413 14.81 8.25 19.97
C PRO A 413 14.40 7.01 20.79
N LEU A 414 13.97 5.95 20.11
CA LEU A 414 13.71 4.64 20.70
C LEU A 414 15.02 3.91 20.95
N THR A 415 15.63 4.20 22.09
CA THR A 415 16.83 3.50 22.53
C THR A 415 16.48 2.07 22.99
N PRO A 416 17.47 1.17 23.08
CA PRO A 416 17.24 -0.17 23.63
C PRO A 416 16.66 -0.17 25.06
N ALA A 417 17.08 0.79 25.91
CA ALA A 417 16.60 0.91 27.28
C ALA A 417 15.12 1.31 27.32
N TRP A 418 14.75 2.36 26.60
CA TRP A 418 13.35 2.75 26.50
C TRP A 418 12.49 1.69 25.82
N HIS A 419 12.98 1.05 24.75
CA HIS A 419 12.27 -0.05 24.11
C HIS A 419 12.01 -1.22 25.07
N ALA A 420 12.99 -1.62 25.87
CA ALA A 420 12.81 -2.68 26.86
C ALA A 420 11.76 -2.30 27.93
N SER A 421 11.83 -1.07 28.45
CA SER A 421 10.83 -0.56 29.40
C SER A 421 9.42 -0.54 28.80
N ARG A 422 9.29 -0.15 27.53
CA ARG A 422 8.01 -0.18 26.81
C ARG A 422 7.45 -1.58 26.65
N VAL A 423 8.31 -2.54 26.27
CA VAL A 423 7.90 -3.94 26.14
C VAL A 423 7.44 -4.48 27.49
N GLU A 424 8.14 -4.16 28.57
CA GLU A 424 7.75 -4.56 29.93
C GLU A 424 6.38 -3.97 30.34
N GLU A 425 6.15 -2.68 30.09
CA GLU A 425 4.86 -2.01 30.34
C GLU A 425 3.72 -2.59 29.51
N ASP A 426 3.96 -2.86 28.22
CA ASP A 426 2.93 -3.29 27.28
C ASP A 426 2.65 -4.81 27.38
N THR A 427 3.62 -5.64 27.79
CA THR A 427 3.48 -7.12 27.85
C THR A 427 2.22 -7.58 28.61
N PRO A 428 1.95 -7.12 29.84
CA PRO A 428 0.78 -7.57 30.60
C PRO A 428 -0.55 -7.00 30.10
N LEU A 429 -0.53 -6.03 29.17
CA LEU A 429 -1.73 -5.35 28.70
C LEU A 429 -2.39 -6.10 27.53
N ASP A 430 -3.71 -6.19 27.58
CA ASP A 430 -4.54 -6.54 26.42
C ASP A 430 -4.61 -5.38 25.43
N THR A 431 -5.07 -5.69 24.21
CA THR A 431 -5.34 -4.64 23.21
C THR A 431 -6.45 -3.71 23.70
N TYR A 432 -6.21 -2.40 23.67
CA TYR A 432 -7.14 -1.39 24.16
C TYR A 432 -8.56 -1.53 23.59
N GLN A 433 -9.55 -1.59 24.49
CA GLN A 433 -10.97 -1.77 24.16
C GLN A 433 -11.85 -0.55 24.49
N GLY A 434 -11.26 0.54 24.99
CA GLY A 434 -11.98 1.73 25.40
C GLY A 434 -12.82 2.33 24.27
N LYS A 435 -14.01 2.85 24.64
CA LYS A 435 -14.86 3.69 23.79
C LYS A 435 -15.85 4.53 24.62
N GLY A 436 -16.32 5.63 24.05
CA GLY A 436 -17.39 6.48 24.57
C GLY A 436 -16.94 7.61 25.49
N GLU A 437 -17.89 8.48 25.84
CA GLU A 437 -17.65 9.72 26.59
C GLU A 437 -17.00 9.54 27.98
N GLN A 438 -17.12 8.34 28.55
CA GLN A 438 -16.60 7.99 29.88
C GLN A 438 -15.08 7.79 29.89
N GLU A 439 -14.44 7.70 28.72
CA GLU A 439 -13.00 7.58 28.67
C GLU A 439 -12.32 8.88 29.12
N PRO A 440 -11.22 8.76 29.90
CA PRO A 440 -10.47 9.93 30.37
C PRO A 440 -9.75 10.65 29.23
N VAL A 441 -9.39 9.90 28.17
CA VAL A 441 -8.70 10.37 26.97
C VAL A 441 -9.22 9.70 25.71
N LEU A 442 -9.20 10.44 24.60
CA LEU A 442 -9.41 9.93 23.25
C LEU A 442 -8.06 9.57 22.63
N TRP A 443 -7.81 8.27 22.48
CA TRP A 443 -6.57 7.72 21.93
C TRP A 443 -6.78 7.06 20.56
N PHE A 444 -5.76 7.15 19.70
CA PHE A 444 -5.75 6.63 18.34
C PHE A 444 -4.53 5.75 18.11
N LYS A 445 -4.78 4.54 17.60
CA LYS A 445 -3.72 3.68 17.07
C LYS A 445 -3.16 4.30 15.80
N GLN A 446 -1.84 4.33 15.68
CA GLN A 446 -1.19 4.69 14.43
C GLN A 446 -1.28 3.54 13.43
N THR A 447 -2.02 3.78 12.36
CA THR A 447 -2.11 2.90 11.17
C THR A 447 -1.61 3.59 9.90
N ILE A 448 -1.27 4.88 10.00
CA ILE A 448 -0.76 5.69 8.89
C ILE A 448 0.77 5.78 9.04
N GLY A 449 1.50 5.30 8.03
CA GLY A 449 2.96 5.38 7.99
C GLY A 449 3.45 6.83 8.05
N HIS A 450 4.52 7.09 8.81
CA HIS A 450 5.17 8.40 8.94
C HIS A 450 4.31 9.56 9.51
N ALA A 451 3.05 9.32 9.88
CA ALA A 451 2.15 10.32 10.46
C ALA A 451 2.22 10.43 12.00
N CYS A 452 3.26 9.89 12.64
CA CYS A 452 3.38 9.85 14.10
C CYS A 452 3.30 11.26 14.74
N GLY A 453 3.92 12.27 14.12
CA GLY A 453 3.83 13.66 14.58
C GLY A 453 2.42 14.25 14.51
N SER A 454 1.69 14.01 13.42
CA SER A 454 0.30 14.47 13.31
C SER A 454 -0.64 13.75 14.26
N ILE A 455 -0.41 12.46 14.50
CA ILE A 455 -1.21 11.70 15.47
C ILE A 455 -0.95 12.21 16.90
N ALA A 456 0.30 12.48 17.26
CA ALA A 456 0.63 13.09 18.55
C ALA A 456 0.00 14.49 18.69
N MET A 457 0.07 15.33 17.64
CA MET A 457 -0.62 16.63 17.64
C MET A 457 -2.14 16.49 17.80
N ILE A 458 -2.78 15.54 17.11
CA ILE A 458 -4.20 15.24 17.29
C ILE A 458 -4.48 14.81 18.74
N HIS A 459 -3.63 13.96 19.33
CA HIS A 459 -3.75 13.59 20.74
C HIS A 459 -3.67 14.81 21.66
N CYS A 460 -2.78 15.76 21.38
CA CYS A 460 -2.72 17.03 22.13
C CYS A 460 -4.01 17.85 22.00
N CYS A 461 -4.58 17.95 20.79
CA CYS A 461 -5.73 18.82 20.52
C CYS A 461 -7.07 18.23 20.98
N LEU A 462 -7.22 16.90 20.94
CA LEU A 462 -8.50 16.24 21.20
C LEU A 462 -8.70 15.80 22.66
N ASN A 463 -7.82 16.22 23.56
CA ASN A 463 -7.85 15.83 24.97
C ASN A 463 -7.81 17.02 25.92
N GLY A 464 -8.15 16.76 27.18
CA GLY A 464 -8.13 17.76 28.26
C GLY A 464 -8.98 19.00 27.94
N ALA A 465 -8.50 20.15 28.43
CA ALA A 465 -9.18 21.45 28.28
C ALA A 465 -9.18 21.99 26.84
N VAL A 466 -8.35 21.45 25.94
CA VAL A 466 -8.28 21.90 24.54
C VAL A 466 -9.49 21.40 23.75
N ARG A 467 -9.98 20.20 24.07
CA ARG A 467 -11.08 19.56 23.34
C ARG A 467 -12.33 20.44 23.26
N SER A 468 -12.66 21.18 24.32
CA SER A 468 -13.83 22.06 24.38
C SER A 468 -13.62 23.43 23.70
N GLN A 469 -12.42 23.72 23.24
CA GLN A 469 -12.04 24.98 22.58
C GLN A 469 -11.94 24.86 21.06
N LEU A 470 -12.09 23.64 20.51
CA LEU A 470 -12.02 23.40 19.08
C LEU A 470 -13.04 24.26 18.33
N THR A 471 -12.65 24.74 17.15
CA THR A 471 -13.51 25.56 16.30
C THR A 471 -14.75 24.73 15.88
N PRO A 472 -15.98 25.21 16.12
CA PRO A 472 -17.18 24.48 15.72
C PRO A 472 -17.23 24.22 14.21
N GLY A 473 -17.61 23.01 13.82
CA GLY A 473 -17.65 22.52 12.44
C GLY A 473 -16.28 22.17 11.85
N SER A 474 -15.19 22.25 12.63
CA SER A 474 -13.85 21.94 12.15
C SER A 474 -13.58 20.44 12.00
N GLU A 475 -12.48 20.11 11.33
CA GLU A 475 -12.07 18.73 11.14
C GLU A 475 -11.67 18.05 12.46
N LEU A 476 -10.98 18.75 13.36
CA LEU A 476 -10.67 18.23 14.69
C LEU A 476 -11.94 17.94 15.50
N GLU A 477 -12.95 18.81 15.44
CA GLU A 477 -14.24 18.57 16.10
C GLU A 477 -14.93 17.34 15.49
N ARG A 478 -15.01 17.26 14.15
CA ARG A 478 -15.58 16.10 13.44
C ARG A 478 -14.88 14.80 13.83
N ILE A 479 -13.55 14.78 13.84
CA ILE A 479 -12.75 13.61 14.24
C ILE A 479 -13.10 13.22 15.68
N ALA A 480 -13.13 14.18 16.62
CA ALA A 480 -13.46 13.90 18.02
C ALA A 480 -14.85 13.27 18.17
N THR A 481 -15.87 13.87 17.54
CA THR A 481 -17.26 13.42 17.62
C THR A 481 -17.46 12.04 16.99
N VAL A 482 -16.88 11.78 15.82
CA VAL A 482 -17.04 10.50 15.12
C VAL A 482 -16.23 9.40 15.80
N ALA A 483 -15.04 9.71 16.31
CA ALA A 483 -14.16 8.72 16.93
C ALA A 483 -14.58 8.33 18.36
N GLU A 484 -15.22 9.22 19.12
CA GLU A 484 -15.60 8.98 20.51
C GLU A 484 -16.38 7.65 20.73
N PRO A 485 -17.46 7.33 20.00
CA PRO A 485 -18.18 6.09 20.23
C PRO A 485 -17.48 4.83 19.69
N LEU A 486 -16.38 4.98 18.95
CA LEU A 486 -15.72 3.89 18.22
C LEU A 486 -14.63 3.21 19.05
N LYS A 487 -14.34 1.95 18.71
CA LYS A 487 -13.19 1.23 19.27
C LYS A 487 -11.91 1.57 18.51
N MET A 488 -10.75 1.19 19.08
CA MET A 488 -9.41 1.45 18.55
C MET A 488 -9.26 1.34 17.02
N LYS A 489 -9.67 0.20 16.42
CA LYS A 489 -9.50 -0.04 14.97
C LYS A 489 -10.28 0.98 14.14
N ASP A 490 -11.55 1.18 14.50
CA ASP A 490 -12.44 2.08 13.77
C ASP A 490 -12.06 3.55 14.00
N ARG A 491 -11.57 3.92 15.19
CA ARG A 491 -10.97 5.24 15.46
C ARG A 491 -9.80 5.55 14.54
N ALA A 492 -8.89 4.60 14.38
CA ALA A 492 -7.77 4.75 13.46
C ALA A 492 -8.24 4.92 12.01
N HIS A 493 -9.34 4.26 11.63
CA HIS A 493 -9.96 4.43 10.31
C HIS A 493 -10.55 5.84 10.10
N VAL A 494 -11.03 6.52 11.15
CA VAL A 494 -11.49 7.92 11.07
C VAL A 494 -10.37 8.85 10.62
N LEU A 495 -9.16 8.67 11.17
CA LEU A 495 -7.98 9.44 10.74
C LEU A 495 -7.56 9.06 9.33
N TRP A 496 -7.52 7.75 9.03
CA TRP A 496 -7.12 7.23 7.72
C TRP A 496 -8.05 7.67 6.58
N SER A 497 -9.33 7.93 6.86
CA SER A 497 -10.33 8.36 5.89
C SER A 497 -10.46 9.88 5.78
N SER A 498 -9.77 10.67 6.62
CA SER A 498 -9.88 12.13 6.61
C SER A 498 -9.02 12.77 5.51
N THR A 499 -9.70 13.36 4.51
CA THR A 499 -9.06 14.19 3.48
C THR A 499 -8.50 15.49 4.03
N ALA A 500 -9.24 16.17 4.91
CA ALA A 500 -8.80 17.45 5.46
C ALA A 500 -7.52 17.28 6.29
N LEU A 501 -7.42 16.20 7.07
CA LEU A 501 -6.19 15.83 7.78
C LEU A 501 -5.01 15.58 6.83
N GLU A 502 -5.25 14.88 5.72
CA GLU A 502 -4.21 14.71 4.69
C GLU A 502 -3.71 16.05 4.16
N GLU A 503 -4.63 16.92 3.75
CA GLU A 503 -4.30 18.16 3.05
C GLU A 503 -3.49 19.09 3.96
N ALA A 504 -3.96 19.26 5.19
CA ALA A 504 -3.24 20.05 6.19
C ALA A 504 -1.88 19.44 6.55
N HIS A 505 -1.80 18.10 6.70
CA HIS A 505 -0.53 17.42 6.96
C HIS A 505 0.50 17.67 5.86
N ARG A 506 0.05 17.64 4.59
CA ARG A 506 0.89 17.95 3.43
C ARG A 506 1.41 19.39 3.45
N ALA A 507 0.52 20.34 3.73
CA ALA A 507 0.86 21.77 3.77
C ALA A 507 1.90 22.06 4.86
N ALA A 508 1.70 21.49 6.06
CA ALA A 508 2.60 21.67 7.19
C ALA A 508 3.97 21.02 6.98
N ALA A 509 4.03 19.84 6.35
CA ALA A 509 5.29 19.13 6.14
C ALA A 509 6.21 19.78 5.09
N ALA A 510 5.73 20.81 4.37
CA ALA A 510 6.55 21.64 3.49
C ALA A 510 7.25 22.82 4.22
N LEU A 511 6.93 23.04 5.51
CA LEU A 511 7.39 24.20 6.29
C LEU A 511 8.54 23.88 7.26
N GLY A 512 9.03 22.64 7.32
CA GLY A 512 10.15 22.28 8.19
C GLY A 512 11.47 22.94 7.75
N ASP A 513 12.32 23.28 8.71
CA ASP A 513 13.63 23.90 8.48
C ASP A 513 14.64 22.89 7.90
N THR A 514 14.32 21.60 7.98
CA THR A 514 15.12 20.51 7.41
C THR A 514 14.46 19.92 6.17
N VAL A 515 15.27 19.56 5.17
CA VAL A 515 14.80 18.69 4.09
C VAL A 515 14.42 17.36 4.73
N ALA A 516 13.15 16.97 4.61
CA ALA A 516 12.67 15.70 5.15
C ALA A 516 13.62 14.56 4.72
N PRO A 517 14.19 13.79 5.66
CA PRO A 517 15.11 12.70 5.33
C PRO A 517 14.40 11.69 4.43
N ASP A 518 15.15 11.03 3.55
CA ASP A 518 14.60 9.88 2.83
C ASP A 518 14.15 8.80 3.83
N ASN A 519 13.08 8.05 3.51
CA ASN A 519 12.50 7.10 4.45
C ASN A 519 13.52 6.00 4.90
N GLN A 520 14.59 5.76 4.13
CA GLN A 520 15.67 4.83 4.47
C GLN A 520 16.62 5.34 5.59
N SER A 521 16.86 6.64 5.67
CA SER A 521 17.62 7.26 6.77
C SER A 521 16.72 7.52 7.99
N ALA A 522 15.43 7.77 7.77
CA ALA A 522 14.45 8.01 8.83
C ALA A 522 14.09 6.74 9.64
N ASP A 523 14.00 5.57 8.99
CA ASP A 523 13.76 4.29 9.70
C ASP A 523 14.99 3.80 10.48
N LYS A 524 16.19 4.29 10.14
CA LYS A 524 17.42 4.05 10.92
C LYS A 524 17.51 4.89 12.20
N LEU A 525 16.73 5.98 12.31
CA LEU A 525 16.80 6.89 13.46
C LEU A 525 15.94 6.44 14.65
N GLY A 526 14.97 5.54 14.44
CA GLY A 526 14.14 4.99 15.52
C GLY A 526 13.39 6.04 16.35
N GLN A 527 13.08 7.23 15.83
CA GLN A 527 12.42 8.29 16.61
C GLN A 527 10.90 8.10 16.69
N HIS A 528 10.33 8.34 17.88
CA HIS A 528 8.91 8.20 18.19
C HIS A 528 8.32 9.52 18.69
N PHE A 529 7.13 9.86 18.20
CA PHE A 529 6.33 10.96 18.72
C PHE A 529 5.40 10.47 19.82
N VAL A 530 5.34 11.22 20.92
CA VAL A 530 4.55 10.94 22.10
C VAL A 530 3.82 12.21 22.51
N ALA A 531 2.53 12.11 22.80
CA ALA A 531 1.76 13.19 23.38
C ALA A 531 1.55 12.96 24.88
N PHE A 532 1.76 13.98 25.69
CA PHE A 532 1.39 14.00 27.11
C PHE A 532 0.24 14.97 27.31
N VAL A 533 -0.85 14.52 27.93
CA VAL A 533 -2.06 15.32 28.15
C VAL A 533 -2.61 15.11 29.56
N LYS A 534 -3.29 16.12 30.10
CA LYS A 534 -4.11 15.95 31.32
C LYS A 534 -5.51 15.48 30.93
N GLY A 535 -5.89 14.28 31.37
CA GLY A 535 -7.20 13.67 31.09
C GLY A 535 -8.33 14.38 31.84
N LYS A 536 -9.58 14.05 31.49
CA LYS A 536 -10.77 14.57 32.18
C LYS A 536 -10.86 14.13 33.65
N ASP A 537 -10.13 13.08 34.00
CA ASP A 537 -9.97 12.52 35.34
C ASP A 537 -8.86 13.21 36.16
N GLY A 538 -8.18 14.22 35.59
CA GLY A 538 -7.08 14.93 36.25
C GLY A 538 -5.74 14.19 36.20
N HIS A 539 -5.69 13.00 35.59
CA HIS A 539 -4.46 12.22 35.47
C HIS A 539 -3.62 12.68 34.27
N LEU A 540 -2.31 12.45 34.36
CA LEU A 540 -1.38 12.58 33.25
C LEU A 540 -1.45 11.31 32.39
N TRP A 541 -1.69 11.48 31.09
CA TRP A 541 -1.75 10.39 30.13
C TRP A 541 -0.65 10.50 29.09
N GLU A 542 0.04 9.38 28.84
CA GLU A 542 0.96 9.19 27.72
C GLU A 542 0.22 8.53 26.56
N LEU A 543 0.15 9.26 25.44
CA LEU A 543 -0.56 8.87 24.24
C LEU A 543 0.44 8.63 23.11
N GLU A 544 0.71 7.36 22.83
CA GLU A 544 1.58 6.95 21.74
C GLU A 544 0.84 5.99 20.80
N GLY A 545 0.70 6.33 19.52
CA GLY A 545 -0.09 5.54 18.57
C GLY A 545 0.50 4.16 18.26
N SER A 546 1.78 3.90 18.55
CA SER A 546 2.42 2.61 18.28
C SER A 546 2.20 1.57 19.39
N ARG A 547 1.79 1.98 20.59
CA ARG A 547 1.55 1.11 21.76
C ARG A 547 0.23 0.34 21.71
N LYS A 548 0.00 -0.54 22.70
CA LYS A 548 -1.26 -1.28 22.87
C LYS A 548 -2.45 -0.44 23.33
N GLY A 549 -2.21 0.75 23.90
CA GLY A 549 -3.22 1.69 24.39
C GLY A 549 -2.58 2.94 25.03
N PRO A 550 -3.40 3.87 25.53
CA PRO A 550 -2.94 5.00 26.33
C PRO A 550 -2.44 4.53 27.71
N ILE A 551 -1.42 5.20 28.27
CA ILE A 551 -0.83 4.85 29.58
C ILE A 551 -1.11 5.95 30.60
N ASP A 552 -1.74 5.58 31.71
CA ASP A 552 -1.92 6.46 32.87
C ASP A 552 -0.59 6.59 33.63
N ARG A 553 -0.13 7.83 33.83
CA ARG A 553 1.11 8.16 34.54
C ARG A 553 0.84 8.69 35.95
N GLY A 554 -0.41 8.89 36.34
CA GLY A 554 -0.82 9.25 37.69
C GLY A 554 -1.50 10.62 37.79
N LEU A 555 -2.04 10.90 38.98
CA LEU A 555 -2.82 12.10 39.26
C LEU A 555 -1.95 13.37 39.26
N LEU A 556 -2.45 14.44 38.64
CA LEU A 556 -1.92 15.80 38.77
C LEU A 556 -2.87 16.63 39.66
N ALA A 557 -2.32 17.51 40.49
CA ALA A 557 -3.14 18.44 41.27
C ALA A 557 -3.88 19.43 40.35
N ASP A 558 -4.95 20.07 40.84
CA ASP A 558 -5.79 20.95 40.02
C ASP A 558 -5.01 22.13 39.41
N ASP A 559 -4.04 22.66 40.15
CA ASP A 559 -3.15 23.76 39.74
C ASP A 559 -1.92 23.30 38.95
N GLU A 560 -1.73 21.98 38.78
CA GLU A 560 -0.65 21.42 37.99
C GLU A 560 -1.01 21.30 36.51
N ASP A 561 -0.05 21.67 35.66
CA ASP A 561 -0.14 21.51 34.22
C ASP A 561 1.02 20.66 33.70
N LEU A 562 1.17 20.57 32.37
CA LEU A 562 2.08 19.64 31.74
C LEU A 562 3.59 19.97 31.87
N LEU A 563 3.98 21.17 32.29
CA LEU A 563 5.37 21.48 32.67
C LEU A 563 5.55 21.68 34.19
N SER A 564 4.53 21.38 35.00
CA SER A 564 4.71 21.34 36.45
C SER A 564 5.74 20.25 36.85
N PRO A 565 6.51 20.43 37.94
CA PRO A 565 7.54 19.48 38.34
C PRO A 565 7.06 18.04 38.47
N ASN A 566 5.86 17.83 39.01
CA ASN A 566 5.24 16.51 39.13
C ASN A 566 4.92 15.89 37.76
N ALA A 567 4.33 16.67 36.84
CA ALA A 567 4.01 16.20 35.49
C ALA A 567 5.28 15.82 34.70
N LEU A 568 6.33 16.63 34.80
CA LEU A 568 7.62 16.32 34.18
C LEU A 568 8.22 15.04 34.77
N LYS A 569 8.18 14.87 36.09
CA LYS A 569 8.67 13.66 36.77
C LYS A 569 7.92 12.39 36.34
N LEU A 570 6.59 12.45 36.27
CA LEU A 570 5.74 11.31 35.91
C LEU A 570 5.79 10.98 34.41
N GLY A 571 5.99 11.99 33.56
CA GLY A 571 6.03 11.87 32.10
C GLY A 571 7.45 11.83 31.53
N LEU A 572 7.82 12.89 30.81
CA LEU A 572 9.05 12.96 30.01
C LEU A 572 10.34 12.82 30.83
N GLY A 573 10.38 13.37 32.05
CA GLY A 573 11.53 13.32 32.95
C GLY A 573 11.93 11.90 33.31
N ARG A 574 10.96 10.97 33.46
CA ARG A 574 11.25 9.54 33.68
C ARG A 574 12.06 8.93 32.54
N VAL A 575 11.71 9.27 31.29
CA VAL A 575 12.42 8.77 30.10
C VAL A 575 13.84 9.35 30.10
N ILE A 576 13.99 10.65 30.35
CA ILE A 576 15.30 11.32 30.41
C ILE A 576 16.19 10.73 31.51
N GLU A 577 15.65 10.48 32.71
CA GLU A 577 16.38 9.88 33.83
C GLU A 577 16.87 8.46 33.49
N MET A 578 16.01 7.64 32.88
CA MET A 578 16.35 6.30 32.44
C MET A 578 17.45 6.32 31.37
N GLU A 579 17.31 7.15 30.34
CA GLU A 579 18.35 7.29 29.30
C GLU A 579 19.66 7.80 29.86
N SER A 580 19.62 8.76 30.80
CA SER A 580 20.81 9.30 31.44
C SER A 580 21.55 8.25 32.28
N ARG A 581 20.82 7.36 32.95
CA ARG A 581 21.40 6.28 33.75
C ARG A 581 22.01 5.17 32.88
N ASP A 582 21.32 4.80 31.81
CA ASP A 582 21.65 3.63 31.02
C ASP A 582 22.53 3.97 29.78
N GLY A 583 23.00 5.23 29.69
CA GLY A 583 23.95 5.70 28.69
C GLY A 583 23.35 5.90 27.29
N GLY A 584 22.05 6.18 27.23
CA GLY A 584 21.27 6.32 26.01
C GLY A 584 21.35 7.69 25.33
N ASP A 585 20.66 7.80 24.19
CA ASP A 585 20.64 8.99 23.35
C ASP A 585 19.61 10.02 23.84
N LEU A 586 20.08 11.16 24.34
CA LEU A 586 19.26 12.24 24.88
C LEU A 586 18.80 13.27 23.82
N ARG A 587 18.90 12.96 22.53
CA ARG A 587 18.42 13.85 21.46
C ARG A 587 16.89 13.84 21.36
N PHE A 588 16.21 14.58 22.22
CA PHE A 588 14.77 14.82 22.12
C PHE A 588 14.45 16.25 21.67
N SER A 589 13.23 16.45 21.16
CA SER A 589 12.62 17.76 21.01
C SER A 589 11.23 17.74 21.64
N CYS A 590 10.83 18.85 22.25
CA CYS A 590 9.57 18.99 22.98
C CYS A 590 8.91 20.32 22.61
N THR A 591 7.63 20.26 22.25
CA THR A 591 6.78 21.44 22.03
C THR A 591 5.59 21.40 22.99
N ALA A 592 5.17 22.56 23.47
CA ALA A 592 4.12 22.74 24.47
C ALA A 592 2.91 23.46 23.86
N LEU A 593 1.74 22.85 23.92
CA LEU A 593 0.47 23.50 23.53
C LEU A 593 -0.04 24.36 24.68
N ALA A 594 -0.08 25.67 24.48
CA ALA A 594 -0.43 26.66 25.51
C ALA A 594 -1.12 27.88 24.85
N PRO A 595 -1.58 28.89 25.61
CA PRO A 595 -2.08 30.14 25.03
C PRO A 595 -1.10 30.76 24.03
N SER A 596 -1.63 31.36 22.96
CA SER A 596 -0.83 32.08 21.97
C SER A 596 -0.24 33.38 22.56
N LEU A 597 0.90 33.81 22.02
CA LEU A 597 1.56 35.07 22.37
C LEU A 597 1.16 36.24 21.46
N ASP A 598 0.47 35.95 20.34
CA ASP A 598 0.07 36.91 19.29
C ASP A 598 -1.25 37.64 19.57
#